data_AF-A0A4R4WT67-F1
#
_entry.id   AF-A0A4R4WT67-F1
#
_cell.length_a   1.000
_cell.length_b   1.000
_cell.length_c   1.000
_cell.angle_alpha   90.00
_cell.angle_beta   90.00
_cell.angle_gamma   90.00
#
_symmetry.space_group_name_H-M   'P 1'
#
loop_
_entity.id
_entity.type
_entity.pdbx_description
1 polymer ?
#
loop_
_entity_poly.entity_id
_entity_poly.type
_entity_poly.pdbx_seq_one_letter_code
_entity_poly.pdbx_strand_id
1 'polypeptide(L)'
;MGQIRVRTRVTTTHVVPSYGGFQFEKEHLIEIANGIASGLIPMNFQHDSSRPLHPENIEAGVEKLEDGHWAVWADFDIDQDAWAEYEAAVQAAGAPGGMSVSVTSLIPGMPAEAAIWVIGDAHHFSEADLQSAARLLSEKSGRPTSARHLYQFSTVPEARVVFEMLYSTVMALGPNIVASYIYDALKGLGRAGKKTIIEPYFRRESDGSVEAGFRVETADPAITMMAMNEMARLLENGVKGTFMFDGGSSYVEVAKPPRELDGDDQS
;
A
#
# COMPACT_ATOMS: atom_id res chain seq x y z
N MET A 1 -8.89 -20.41 20.83
CA MET A 1 -7.66 -20.15 20.06
C MET A 1 -6.63 -19.59 21.03
N GLY A 2 -5.36 -19.99 20.90
CA GLY A 2 -4.31 -19.56 21.82
C GLY A 2 -3.70 -18.24 21.38
N GLN A 3 -3.44 -17.33 22.31
CA GLN A 3 -2.57 -16.18 22.05
C GLN A 3 -1.11 -16.57 22.27
N ILE A 4 -0.21 -16.02 21.46
CA ILE A 4 1.23 -16.11 21.64
C ILE A 4 1.84 -14.72 21.71
N ARG A 5 2.93 -14.59 22.49
CA ARG A 5 3.78 -13.40 22.48
C ARG A 5 4.81 -13.53 21.37
N VAL A 6 4.82 -12.58 20.44
CA VAL A 6 5.78 -12.51 19.34
C VAL A 6 6.73 -11.35 19.60
N ARG A 7 8.04 -11.57 19.41
CA ARG A 7 9.06 -10.52 19.34
C ARG A 7 9.63 -10.48 17.93
N THR A 8 9.62 -9.31 17.31
CA THR A 8 10.10 -9.13 15.93
C THR A 8 10.98 -7.89 15.79
N ARG A 9 11.87 -7.92 14.80
CA ARG A 9 12.58 -6.72 14.32
C ARG A 9 11.81 -6.17 13.14
N VAL A 10 11.63 -4.85 13.12
CA VAL A 10 10.81 -4.16 12.11
C VAL A 10 11.68 -3.46 11.07
N THR A 11 12.74 -2.77 11.51
CA THR A 11 13.68 -2.09 10.63
C THR A 11 14.97 -1.76 11.38
N THR A 12 16.01 -1.33 10.68
CA THR A 12 17.32 -0.99 11.25
C THR A 12 17.94 0.22 10.57
N THR A 13 19.04 0.74 11.12
CA THR A 13 19.89 1.75 10.47
C THR A 13 20.89 1.15 9.49
N HIS A 14 20.72 -0.10 9.05
CA HIS A 14 21.54 -0.63 7.96
C HIS A 14 21.19 0.09 6.65
N VAL A 15 22.19 0.24 5.78
CA VAL A 15 22.00 0.76 4.43
C VAL A 15 21.17 -0.24 3.63
N VAL A 16 20.17 0.24 2.90
CA VAL A 16 19.27 -0.58 2.09
C VAL A 16 19.62 -0.41 0.60
N PRO A 17 20.33 -1.38 -0.02
CA PRO A 17 20.85 -1.20 -1.38
C PRO A 17 19.76 -1.11 -2.44
N SER A 18 18.63 -1.81 -2.24
CA SER A 18 17.49 -1.80 -3.18
C SER A 18 16.88 -0.42 -3.37
N TYR A 19 17.11 0.51 -2.44
CA TYR A 19 16.64 1.89 -2.44
C TYR A 19 17.78 2.90 -2.57
N GLY A 20 18.81 2.58 -3.36
CA GLY A 20 19.90 3.51 -3.65
C GLY A 20 20.80 3.84 -2.46
N GLY A 21 20.81 2.98 -1.44
CA GLY A 21 21.58 3.19 -0.21
C GLY A 21 20.85 4.01 0.84
N PHE A 22 19.51 4.05 0.80
CA PHE A 22 18.71 4.65 1.87
C PHE A 22 19.12 4.09 3.24
N GLN A 23 19.19 4.98 4.24
CA GLN A 23 19.54 4.62 5.61
C GLN A 23 18.69 5.43 6.57
N PHE A 24 18.07 4.76 7.54
CA PHE A 24 17.40 5.47 8.64
C PHE A 24 18.40 6.07 9.60
N GLU A 25 18.09 7.27 10.09
CA GLU A 25 18.67 7.83 11.30
C GLU A 25 18.01 7.21 12.54
N LYS A 26 18.69 7.30 13.70
CA LYS A 26 18.18 6.72 14.95
C LYS A 26 16.86 7.37 15.35
N GLU A 27 16.73 8.66 15.11
CA GLU A 27 15.57 9.48 15.42
C GLU A 27 14.33 8.97 14.67
N HIS A 28 14.47 8.62 13.39
CA HIS A 28 13.40 7.97 12.62
C HIS A 28 13.00 6.62 13.23
N LEU A 29 13.95 5.84 13.75
CA LEU A 29 13.62 4.57 14.42
C LEU A 29 12.83 4.78 15.70
N ILE A 30 13.13 5.84 16.47
CA ILE A 30 12.38 6.21 17.67
C ILE A 30 10.95 6.60 17.31
N GLU A 31 10.77 7.39 16.24
CA GLU A 31 9.44 7.76 15.73
C GLU A 31 8.63 6.54 15.31
N ILE A 32 9.25 5.60 14.58
CA ILE A 32 8.61 4.35 14.17
C ILE A 32 8.21 3.51 15.39
N ALA A 33 9.11 3.33 16.37
CA ALA A 33 8.82 2.58 17.58
C ALA A 33 7.65 3.19 18.36
N ASN A 34 7.65 4.51 18.53
CA ASN A 34 6.54 5.23 19.18
C ASN A 34 5.23 5.10 18.40
N GLY A 35 5.29 5.15 17.06
CA GLY A 35 4.12 4.96 16.19
C GLY A 35 3.52 3.56 16.32
N ILE A 36 4.36 2.53 16.43
CA ILE A 36 3.91 1.14 16.66
C ILE A 36 3.30 1.00 18.06
N ALA A 37 4.01 1.44 19.10
CA ALA A 37 3.55 1.32 20.49
C ALA A 37 2.23 2.07 20.76
N SER A 38 1.99 3.18 20.05
CA SER A 38 0.74 3.96 20.17
C SER A 38 -0.39 3.45 19.26
N GLY A 39 -0.12 2.48 18.39
CA GLY A 39 -1.08 2.02 17.37
C GLY A 39 -1.30 2.98 16.21
N LEU A 40 -0.53 4.08 16.13
CA LEU A 40 -0.60 5.03 15.01
C LEU A 40 -0.12 4.39 13.69
N ILE A 41 0.85 3.50 13.76
CA ILE A 41 1.31 2.71 12.61
C ILE A 41 0.55 1.37 12.64
N PRO A 42 -0.42 1.16 11.73
CA PRO A 42 -1.16 -0.09 11.70
C PRO A 42 -0.26 -1.25 11.29
N MET A 43 -0.44 -2.39 11.96
CA MET A 43 0.27 -3.62 11.64
C MET A 43 -0.59 -4.42 10.66
N ASN A 44 -0.01 -4.76 9.51
CA ASN A 44 -0.71 -5.44 8.41
C ASN A 44 0.15 -6.59 7.89
N PHE A 45 -0.49 -7.64 7.37
CA PHE A 45 0.23 -8.71 6.70
C PHE A 45 0.81 -8.25 5.37
N GLN A 46 2.12 -8.38 5.16
CA GLN A 46 2.79 -8.09 3.86
C GLN A 46 2.49 -6.70 3.29
N HIS A 47 2.35 -5.70 4.15
CA HIS A 47 1.88 -4.35 3.78
C HIS A 47 0.52 -4.30 3.08
N ASP A 48 -0.25 -5.38 3.12
CA ASP A 48 -1.59 -5.48 2.60
C ASP A 48 -2.56 -4.92 3.64
N SER A 49 -3.02 -3.69 3.41
CA SER A 49 -4.02 -3.04 4.27
C SER A 49 -5.31 -3.86 4.39
N SER A 50 -5.55 -4.79 3.43
CA SER A 50 -6.67 -5.71 3.47
C SER A 50 -6.63 -6.83 4.45
N ARG A 51 -5.46 -7.02 5.06
CA ARG A 51 -5.22 -8.08 6.01
C ARG A 51 -4.63 -7.47 7.28
N PRO A 52 -5.42 -6.68 8.03
CA PRO A 52 -4.96 -6.07 9.25
C PRO A 52 -4.60 -7.14 10.26
N LEU A 53 -3.53 -6.89 11.01
CA LEU A 53 -3.26 -7.60 12.25
C LEU A 53 -4.07 -6.96 13.36
N HIS A 54 -4.54 -7.79 14.29
CA HIS A 54 -5.16 -7.35 15.53
C HIS A 54 -4.26 -7.69 16.72
N PRO A 55 -3.06 -7.10 16.81
CA PRO A 55 -2.16 -7.34 17.91
C PRO A 55 -2.67 -6.67 19.19
N GLU A 56 -2.44 -7.31 20.31
CA GLU A 56 -2.73 -6.79 21.66
C GLU A 56 -1.43 -6.58 22.43
N ASN A 57 -1.49 -5.78 23.51
CA ASN A 57 -0.36 -5.56 24.43
C ASN A 57 0.95 -5.18 23.72
N ILE A 58 0.86 -4.29 22.73
CA ILE A 58 1.99 -3.89 21.89
C ILE A 58 3.00 -3.08 22.71
N GLU A 59 4.24 -3.53 22.69
CA GLU A 59 5.41 -2.80 23.16
C GLU A 59 6.37 -2.65 21.99
N ALA A 60 7.00 -1.49 21.86
CA ALA A 60 8.03 -1.29 20.85
C ALA A 60 9.11 -0.36 21.37
N GLY A 61 10.32 -0.51 20.84
CA GLY A 61 11.45 0.28 21.26
C GLY A 61 12.59 0.22 20.25
N VAL A 62 13.68 0.91 20.62
CA VAL A 62 14.90 0.94 19.82
C VAL A 62 16.03 0.33 20.64
N GLU A 63 16.74 -0.62 20.07
CA GLU A 63 17.91 -1.27 20.69
C GLU A 63 19.15 -1.08 19.83
N LYS A 64 20.33 -1.07 20.46
CA LYS A 64 21.62 -1.05 19.76
C LYS A 64 22.05 -2.49 19.50
N LEU A 65 22.40 -2.79 18.26
CA LEU A 65 22.89 -4.09 17.81
C LEU A 65 24.39 -4.24 18.08
N GLU A 66 24.89 -5.48 18.03
CA GLU A 66 26.30 -5.82 18.27
C GLU A 66 27.25 -5.17 17.24
N ASP A 67 26.78 -4.99 16.01
CA ASP A 67 27.51 -4.32 14.91
C ASP A 67 27.51 -2.79 15.03
N GLY A 68 26.85 -2.23 16.04
CA GLY A 68 26.76 -0.79 16.29
C GLY A 68 25.59 -0.08 15.62
N HIS A 69 24.81 -0.76 14.76
CA HIS A 69 23.57 -0.23 14.22
C HIS A 69 22.46 -0.18 15.27
N TRP A 70 21.36 0.50 14.95
CA TRP A 70 20.15 0.51 15.77
C TRP A 70 19.03 -0.24 15.07
N ALA A 71 18.14 -0.87 15.85
CA ALA A 71 16.99 -1.61 15.35
C ALA A 71 15.72 -1.22 16.11
N VAL A 72 14.61 -1.19 15.39
CA VAL A 72 13.27 -1.19 16.00
C VAL A 72 12.88 -2.62 16.30
N TRP A 73 12.54 -2.89 17.55
CA TRP A 73 11.89 -4.13 17.98
C TRP A 73 10.43 -3.86 18.36
N ALA A 74 9.58 -4.86 18.19
CA ALA A 74 8.20 -4.86 18.65
C ALA A 74 7.85 -6.21 19.27
N ASP A 75 7.19 -6.16 20.43
CA ASP A 75 6.66 -7.30 21.16
C ASP A 75 5.14 -7.15 21.26
N PHE A 76 4.37 -8.16 20.89
CA PHE A 76 2.90 -8.09 20.90
C PHE A 76 2.27 -9.47 21.04
N ASP A 77 1.02 -9.49 21.49
CA ASP A 77 0.21 -10.69 21.59
C ASP A 77 -0.66 -10.84 20.35
N ILE A 78 -0.70 -12.04 19.77
CA ILE A 78 -1.48 -12.33 18.57
C ILE A 78 -2.05 -13.74 18.62
N ASP A 79 -3.13 -13.97 17.89
CA ASP A 79 -3.64 -15.32 17.63
C ASP A 79 -2.58 -16.23 17.00
N GLN A 80 -2.39 -17.40 17.58
CA GLN A 80 -1.37 -18.36 17.18
C GLN A 80 -1.55 -18.85 15.74
N ASP A 81 -2.79 -19.11 15.33
CA ASP A 81 -3.09 -19.66 14.01
C ASP A 81 -2.87 -18.58 12.93
N ALA A 82 -3.29 -17.34 13.22
CA ALA A 82 -3.02 -16.19 12.35
C ALA A 82 -1.51 -15.91 12.18
N TRP A 83 -0.73 -16.02 13.26
CA TRP A 83 0.72 -15.86 13.18
C TRP A 83 1.40 -16.99 12.40
N ALA A 84 0.98 -18.24 12.61
CA ALA A 84 1.51 -19.38 11.87
C ALA A 84 1.24 -19.29 10.36
N GLU A 85 0.05 -18.81 9.96
CA GLU A 85 -0.27 -18.54 8.55
C GLU A 85 0.70 -17.51 7.96
N TYR A 86 1.01 -16.46 8.71
CA TYR A 86 1.95 -15.43 8.29
C TYR A 86 3.38 -15.94 8.15
N GLU A 87 3.90 -16.66 9.13
CA GLU A 87 5.24 -17.22 9.05
C GLU A 87 5.38 -18.16 7.85
N ALA A 88 4.36 -18.99 7.60
CA ALA A 88 4.32 -19.85 6.42
C ALA A 88 4.36 -19.04 5.11
N ALA A 89 3.61 -17.93 5.02
CA ALA A 89 3.61 -17.06 3.85
C ALA A 89 4.95 -16.35 3.64
N VAL A 90 5.57 -15.83 4.71
CA VAL A 90 6.89 -15.18 4.67
C VAL A 90 7.97 -16.17 4.26
N GLN A 91 7.94 -17.39 4.83
CA GLN A 91 8.86 -18.46 4.48
C GLN A 91 8.69 -18.91 3.02
N ALA A 92 7.46 -19.03 2.53
CA ALA A 92 7.17 -19.36 1.14
C ALA A 92 7.70 -18.30 0.16
N ALA A 93 7.74 -17.03 0.58
CA ALA A 93 8.35 -15.94 -0.16
C ALA A 93 9.89 -15.90 -0.08
N GLY A 94 10.51 -16.81 0.68
CA GLY A 94 11.97 -16.88 0.87
C GLY A 94 12.54 -15.78 1.75
N ALA A 95 11.70 -15.05 2.49
CA ALA A 95 12.13 -14.02 3.40
C ALA A 95 12.56 -14.63 4.75
N PRO A 96 13.54 -14.04 5.46
CA PRO A 96 14.11 -14.59 6.69
C PRO A 96 13.19 -14.49 7.93
N GLY A 97 11.93 -14.09 7.75
CA GLY A 97 11.00 -13.78 8.84
C GLY A 97 10.99 -12.29 9.22
N GLY A 98 10.20 -11.97 10.24
CA GLY A 98 10.11 -10.62 10.81
C GLY A 98 9.17 -9.69 10.05
N MET A 99 8.96 -8.49 10.60
CA MET A 99 8.09 -7.48 10.01
C MET A 99 8.90 -6.39 9.31
N SER A 100 8.27 -5.65 8.40
CA SER A 100 8.85 -4.48 7.75
C SER A 100 7.93 -3.27 7.92
N VAL A 101 8.50 -2.08 7.79
CA VAL A 101 7.76 -0.81 7.79
C VAL A 101 7.71 -0.24 6.38
N SER A 102 6.63 0.46 6.03
CA SER A 102 6.60 1.27 4.81
C SER A 102 6.64 2.76 5.16
N VAL A 103 7.43 3.54 4.43
CA VAL A 103 7.43 5.02 4.56
C VAL A 103 7.31 5.67 3.20
N THR A 104 6.88 6.93 3.18
CA THR A 104 6.82 7.72 1.95
C THR A 104 7.71 8.95 2.06
N SER A 105 8.29 9.37 0.94
CA SER A 105 9.05 10.62 0.83
C SER A 105 8.58 11.45 -0.36
N LEU A 106 8.54 12.77 -0.19
CA LEU A 106 8.17 13.69 -1.25
C LEU A 106 9.26 13.73 -2.34
N ILE A 107 8.86 13.60 -3.60
CA ILE A 107 9.80 13.78 -4.72
C ILE A 107 10.13 15.28 -4.86
N PRO A 108 11.42 15.67 -5.00
CA PRO A 108 11.81 17.06 -5.13
C PRO A 108 11.03 17.81 -6.22
N GLY A 109 10.60 19.04 -5.89
CA GLY A 109 9.83 19.89 -6.80
C GLY A 109 8.33 19.61 -6.86
N MET A 110 7.84 18.55 -6.23
CA MET A 110 6.39 18.30 -6.08
C MET A 110 5.81 19.12 -4.92
N PRO A 111 4.53 19.53 -5.00
CA PRO A 111 3.89 20.26 -3.91
C PRO A 111 3.73 19.35 -2.68
N ALA A 112 3.98 19.89 -1.48
CA ALA A 112 3.80 19.15 -0.22
C ALA A 112 2.31 18.90 0.07
N GLU A 113 1.49 19.93 -0.14
CA GLU A 113 0.03 19.88 -0.05
C GLU A 113 -0.57 19.64 -1.43
N ALA A 114 -1.37 18.59 -1.57
CA ALA A 114 -2.04 18.24 -2.81
C ALA A 114 -3.44 17.68 -2.52
N ALA A 115 -4.29 17.62 -3.54
CA ALA A 115 -5.58 16.93 -3.43
C ALA A 115 -5.48 15.46 -3.88
N ILE A 116 -4.41 15.15 -4.62
CA ILE A 116 -4.12 13.85 -5.22
C ILE A 116 -2.64 13.56 -5.01
N TRP A 117 -2.29 12.35 -4.59
CA TRP A 117 -0.92 11.86 -4.48
C TRP A 117 -0.75 10.59 -5.30
N VAL A 118 0.33 10.54 -6.09
CA VAL A 118 0.81 9.32 -6.76
C VAL A 118 2.04 8.83 -6.00
N ILE A 119 1.93 7.67 -5.37
CA ILE A 119 2.99 7.13 -4.51
C ILE A 119 3.43 5.79 -5.10
N GLY A 120 4.69 5.66 -5.53
CA GLY A 120 5.17 4.43 -6.15
C GLY A 120 6.39 3.87 -5.45
N ASP A 121 6.52 2.55 -5.38
CA ASP A 121 7.70 1.91 -4.80
C ASP A 121 8.99 2.33 -5.54
N ALA A 122 9.94 2.89 -4.79
CA ALA A 122 11.15 3.50 -5.33
C ALA A 122 12.10 2.48 -5.99
N HIS A 123 11.98 1.19 -5.68
CA HIS A 123 12.72 0.13 -6.36
C HIS A 123 12.15 -0.13 -7.77
N HIS A 124 10.87 0.14 -7.97
CA HIS A 124 10.15 -0.24 -9.17
C HIS A 124 9.84 0.91 -10.13
N PHE A 125 9.66 2.12 -9.62
CA PHE A 125 9.22 3.28 -10.39
C PHE A 125 10.24 4.40 -10.27
N SER A 126 10.60 5.02 -11.40
CA SER A 126 11.49 6.17 -11.40
C SER A 126 10.75 7.43 -10.97
N GLU A 127 11.50 8.43 -10.49
CA GLU A 127 10.93 9.76 -10.21
C GLU A 127 10.25 10.37 -11.44
N ALA A 128 10.85 10.19 -12.62
CA ALA A 128 10.31 10.72 -13.87
C ALA A 128 8.95 10.09 -14.24
N ASP A 129 8.78 8.79 -13.98
CA ASP A 129 7.51 8.10 -14.23
C ASP A 129 6.42 8.62 -13.28
N LEU A 130 6.73 8.70 -11.98
CA LEU A 130 5.79 9.17 -10.96
C LEU A 130 5.41 10.65 -11.14
N GLN A 131 6.39 11.51 -11.47
CA GLN A 131 6.13 12.91 -11.81
C GLN A 131 5.28 13.05 -13.07
N SER A 132 5.48 12.19 -14.08
CA SER A 132 4.68 12.22 -15.31
C SER A 132 3.23 11.80 -15.06
N ALA A 133 3.02 10.77 -14.25
CA ALA A 133 1.69 10.37 -13.78
C ALA A 133 1.00 11.50 -12.98
N ALA A 134 1.72 12.13 -12.04
CA ALA A 134 1.19 13.24 -11.25
C ALA A 134 0.84 14.47 -12.11
N ARG A 135 1.68 14.83 -13.08
CA ARG A 135 1.39 15.93 -14.04
C ARG A 135 0.13 15.63 -14.85
N LEU A 136 0.01 14.42 -15.40
CA LEU A 136 -1.16 14.01 -16.16
C LEU A 136 -2.45 14.14 -15.34
N LEU A 137 -2.43 13.68 -14.08
CA LEU A 137 -3.57 13.81 -13.17
C LEU A 137 -3.86 15.28 -12.86
N SER A 138 -2.83 16.10 -12.63
CA SER A 138 -2.99 17.53 -12.39
C SER A 138 -3.64 18.25 -13.58
N GLU A 139 -3.17 17.98 -14.79
CA GLU A 139 -3.68 18.58 -16.04
C GLU A 139 -5.13 18.18 -16.30
N LYS A 140 -5.47 16.90 -16.11
CA LYS A 140 -6.81 16.39 -16.36
C LYS A 140 -7.82 16.83 -15.30
N SER A 141 -7.43 16.82 -14.03
CA SER A 141 -8.34 17.15 -12.91
C SER A 141 -8.45 18.64 -12.62
N GLY A 142 -7.48 19.45 -13.05
CA GLY A 142 -7.34 20.84 -12.63
C GLY A 142 -7.05 20.98 -11.13
N ARG A 143 -6.54 19.93 -10.46
CA ARG A 143 -6.23 19.92 -9.03
C ARG A 143 -4.73 19.78 -8.78
N PRO A 144 -4.19 20.39 -7.71
CA PRO A 144 -2.81 20.15 -7.28
C PRO A 144 -2.59 18.66 -7.04
N THR A 145 -1.60 18.09 -7.73
CA THR A 145 -1.22 16.69 -7.60
C THR A 145 0.26 16.61 -7.20
N SER A 146 0.57 15.70 -6.28
CA SER A 146 1.93 15.44 -5.81
C SER A 146 2.39 14.03 -6.16
N ALA A 147 3.70 13.79 -6.11
CA ALA A 147 4.30 12.47 -6.31
C ALA A 147 5.26 12.15 -5.17
N ARG A 148 5.27 10.89 -4.73
CA ARG A 148 6.07 10.41 -3.61
C ARG A 148 6.72 9.07 -3.92
N HIS A 149 7.89 8.85 -3.36
CA HIS A 149 8.47 7.52 -3.24
C HIS A 149 7.81 6.76 -2.11
N LEU A 150 7.55 5.47 -2.33
CA LEU A 150 7.23 4.48 -1.31
C LEU A 150 8.48 3.61 -1.08
N TYR A 151 8.85 3.42 0.18
CA TYR A 151 9.90 2.49 0.58
C TYR A 151 9.27 1.45 1.49
N GLN A 152 9.17 0.21 1.02
CA GLN A 152 8.51 -0.89 1.75
C GLN A 152 9.45 -1.64 2.69
N PHE A 153 10.77 -1.49 2.51
CA PHE A 153 11.81 -2.16 3.32
C PHE A 153 11.61 -3.67 3.50
N SER A 154 10.97 -4.32 2.52
CA SER A 154 10.89 -5.77 2.45
C SER A 154 12.10 -6.34 1.72
N THR A 155 12.39 -7.63 1.92
CA THR A 155 13.51 -8.32 1.26
C THR A 155 13.38 -8.29 -0.27
N VAL A 156 12.15 -8.42 -0.76
CA VAL A 156 11.82 -8.31 -2.18
C VAL A 156 10.62 -7.37 -2.28
N PRO A 157 10.84 -6.06 -2.54
CA PRO A 157 9.74 -5.14 -2.70
C PRO A 157 8.88 -5.56 -3.90
N GLU A 158 7.58 -5.44 -3.75
CA GLU A 158 6.63 -5.66 -4.84
C GLU A 158 6.44 -4.33 -5.59
N ALA A 159 6.18 -4.41 -6.90
CA ALA A 159 5.83 -3.23 -7.67
C ALA A 159 4.47 -2.71 -7.17
N ARG A 160 4.48 -1.65 -6.37
CA ARG A 160 3.28 -1.06 -5.77
C ARG A 160 3.13 0.39 -6.15
N VAL A 161 1.93 0.78 -6.54
CA VAL A 161 1.51 2.16 -6.75
C VAL A 161 0.22 2.43 -5.98
N VAL A 162 0.23 3.52 -5.23
CA VAL A 162 -0.89 4.01 -4.43
C VAL A 162 -1.34 5.34 -5.01
N PHE A 163 -2.64 5.49 -5.19
CA PHE A 163 -3.28 6.76 -5.54
C PHE A 163 -4.09 7.22 -4.34
N GLU A 164 -3.59 8.19 -3.58
CA GLU A 164 -4.36 8.80 -2.52
C GLU A 164 -5.09 10.03 -3.05
N MET A 165 -6.38 10.14 -2.77
CA MET A 165 -7.20 11.27 -3.20
C MET A 165 -8.10 11.74 -2.06
N LEU A 166 -8.27 13.05 -1.97
CA LEU A 166 -9.27 13.65 -1.10
C LEU A 166 -10.68 13.31 -1.61
N TYR A 167 -11.58 12.86 -0.73
CA TYR A 167 -12.91 12.39 -1.10
C TYR A 167 -13.76 13.50 -1.73
N SER A 168 -13.59 14.76 -1.30
CA SER A 168 -14.22 15.92 -1.96
C SER A 168 -13.79 16.08 -3.41
N THR A 169 -12.57 15.66 -3.77
CA THR A 169 -12.09 15.65 -5.17
C THR A 169 -12.85 14.62 -5.99
N VAL A 170 -13.11 13.44 -5.42
CA VAL A 170 -13.95 12.41 -6.07
C VAL A 170 -15.36 12.92 -6.28
N MET A 171 -15.95 13.55 -5.26
CA MET A 171 -17.29 14.12 -5.33
C MET A 171 -17.41 15.24 -6.38
N ALA A 172 -16.37 16.08 -6.51
CA ALA A 172 -16.35 17.19 -7.45
C ALA A 172 -16.16 16.73 -8.91
N LEU A 173 -15.33 15.72 -9.16
CA LEU A 173 -15.03 15.23 -10.51
C LEU A 173 -16.02 14.15 -10.98
N GLY A 174 -16.58 13.39 -10.05
CA GLY A 174 -17.38 12.20 -10.31
C GLY A 174 -16.54 10.92 -10.37
N PRO A 175 -17.02 9.78 -9.83
CA PRO A 175 -16.28 8.52 -9.77
C PRO A 175 -15.74 8.01 -11.11
N ASN A 176 -16.55 8.09 -12.18
CA ASN A 176 -16.16 7.62 -13.52
C ASN A 176 -14.97 8.40 -14.09
N ILE A 177 -14.93 9.72 -13.84
CA ILE A 177 -13.84 10.58 -14.29
C ILE A 177 -12.56 10.25 -13.52
N VAL A 178 -12.66 10.10 -12.20
CA VAL A 178 -11.53 9.70 -11.35
C VAL A 178 -10.93 8.36 -11.78
N ALA A 179 -11.77 7.35 -11.98
CA ALA A 179 -11.32 6.04 -12.44
C ALA A 179 -10.63 6.11 -13.81
N SER A 180 -11.17 6.88 -14.75
CA SER A 180 -10.54 7.10 -16.05
C SER A 180 -9.18 7.80 -15.92
N TYR A 181 -9.03 8.76 -15.00
CA TYR A 181 -7.78 9.47 -14.79
C TYR A 181 -6.71 8.57 -14.17
N ILE A 182 -7.08 7.78 -13.16
CA ILE A 182 -6.19 6.77 -12.56
C ILE A 182 -5.76 5.75 -13.63
N TYR A 183 -6.70 5.25 -14.44
CA TYR A 183 -6.38 4.33 -15.54
C TYR A 183 -5.40 4.93 -16.55
N ASP A 184 -5.58 6.19 -16.94
CA ASP A 184 -4.66 6.85 -17.85
C ASP A 184 -3.27 7.06 -17.25
N ALA A 185 -3.18 7.42 -15.95
CA ALA A 185 -1.91 7.51 -15.24
C ALA A 185 -1.20 6.15 -15.18
N LEU A 186 -1.96 5.07 -14.92
CA LEU A 186 -1.44 3.70 -14.87
C LEU A 186 -0.88 3.22 -16.22
N LYS A 187 -1.35 3.72 -17.36
CA LYS A 187 -0.74 3.38 -18.67
C LYS A 187 0.72 3.81 -18.75
N GLY A 188 1.07 4.94 -18.13
CA GLY A 188 2.45 5.42 -18.04
C GLY A 188 3.31 4.69 -17.01
N LEU A 189 2.67 4.06 -16.01
CA LEU A 189 3.34 3.28 -14.96
C LEU A 189 3.34 1.77 -15.26
N GLY A 190 2.60 1.33 -16.27
CA GLY A 190 2.42 -0.08 -16.59
C GLY A 190 3.72 -0.77 -16.94
N ARG A 191 3.93 -1.96 -16.37
CA ARG A 191 5.12 -2.78 -16.60
C ARG A 191 4.70 -4.08 -17.28
N ALA A 192 5.00 -4.21 -18.57
CA ALA A 192 4.64 -5.40 -19.34
C ALA A 192 5.14 -6.69 -18.66
N GLY A 193 4.22 -7.61 -18.40
CA GLY A 193 4.53 -8.93 -17.82
C GLY A 193 4.94 -8.91 -16.34
N LYS A 194 4.87 -7.78 -15.64
CA LYS A 194 5.16 -7.70 -14.20
C LYS A 194 3.90 -7.40 -13.41
N LYS A 195 3.63 -8.26 -12.43
CA LYS A 195 2.56 -8.06 -11.46
C LYS A 195 2.79 -6.73 -10.71
N THR A 196 1.75 -5.90 -10.65
CA THR A 196 1.75 -4.61 -9.97
C THR A 196 0.56 -4.56 -9.03
N ILE A 197 0.80 -4.14 -7.78
CA ILE A 197 -0.22 -3.81 -6.79
C ILE A 197 -0.64 -2.35 -7.00
N ILE A 198 -1.93 -2.12 -7.22
CA ILE A 198 -2.53 -0.82 -7.49
C ILE A 198 -3.55 -0.54 -6.39
N GLU A 199 -3.36 0.57 -5.67
CA GLU A 199 -4.19 0.91 -4.51
C GLU A 199 -4.73 2.34 -4.54
N PRO A 200 -5.93 2.55 -5.07
CA PRO A 200 -6.68 3.78 -4.87
C PRO A 200 -7.22 3.88 -3.44
N TYR A 201 -6.86 4.95 -2.72
CA TYR A 201 -7.44 5.33 -1.44
C TYR A 201 -8.12 6.69 -1.54
N PHE A 202 -9.34 6.77 -1.00
CA PHE A 202 -10.14 7.98 -0.96
C PHE A 202 -10.32 8.39 0.49
N ARG A 203 -9.82 9.57 0.88
CA ARG A 203 -9.69 9.99 2.28
C ARG A 203 -10.56 11.20 2.60
N ARG A 204 -11.15 11.24 3.80
CA ARG A 204 -11.81 12.45 4.32
C ARG A 204 -10.77 13.52 4.65
N GLU A 205 -11.11 14.76 4.33
CA GLU A 205 -10.26 15.92 4.60
C GLU A 205 -10.18 16.24 6.10
N SER A 206 -11.26 15.97 6.85
CA SER A 206 -11.40 16.40 8.25
C SER A 206 -10.48 15.69 9.22
N ASP A 207 -10.28 14.39 9.03
CA ASP A 207 -9.53 13.52 9.93
C ASP A 207 -8.52 12.60 9.21
N GLY A 208 -8.50 12.64 7.87
CA GLY A 208 -7.64 11.77 7.08
C GLY A 208 -8.08 10.30 7.08
N SER A 209 -9.25 9.94 7.60
CA SER A 209 -9.75 8.57 7.54
C SER A 209 -9.99 8.13 6.08
N VAL A 210 -9.76 6.85 5.80
CA VAL A 210 -10.03 6.27 4.47
C VAL A 210 -11.51 5.94 4.37
N GLU A 211 -12.22 6.59 3.44
CA GLU A 211 -13.63 6.30 3.11
C GLU A 211 -13.77 5.04 2.27
N ALA A 212 -12.85 4.85 1.34
CA ALA A 212 -12.83 3.72 0.45
C ALA A 212 -11.39 3.41 0.03
N GLY A 213 -11.04 2.13 0.08
CA GLY A 213 -9.76 1.60 -0.39
C GLY A 213 -10.02 0.45 -1.35
N PHE A 214 -9.27 0.43 -2.44
CA PHE A 214 -9.31 -0.65 -3.42
C PHE A 214 -7.90 -1.23 -3.55
N ARG A 215 -7.80 -2.54 -3.73
CA ARG A 215 -6.53 -3.22 -4.00
C ARG A 215 -6.71 -4.09 -5.22
N VAL A 216 -5.89 -3.86 -6.23
CA VAL A 216 -5.89 -4.61 -7.48
C VAL A 216 -4.48 -5.12 -7.70
N GLU A 217 -4.33 -6.41 -7.91
CA GLU A 217 -3.02 -7.01 -8.14
C GLU A 217 -3.02 -7.76 -9.47
N THR A 218 -2.31 -7.21 -10.46
CA THR A 218 -2.37 -7.75 -11.83
C THR A 218 -1.13 -7.39 -12.65
N ALA A 219 -0.84 -8.20 -13.67
CA ALA A 219 0.10 -7.87 -14.74
C ALA A 219 -0.62 -7.53 -16.07
N ASP A 220 -1.95 -7.69 -16.11
CA ASP A 220 -2.78 -7.57 -17.30
C ASP A 220 -3.49 -6.20 -17.35
N PRO A 221 -3.21 -5.37 -18.37
CA PRO A 221 -3.89 -4.08 -18.58
C PRO A 221 -5.42 -4.17 -18.72
N ALA A 222 -5.96 -5.29 -19.23
CA ALA A 222 -7.39 -5.50 -19.34
C ALA A 222 -8.03 -5.65 -17.96
N ILE A 223 -7.40 -6.42 -17.07
CA ILE A 223 -7.82 -6.54 -15.66
C ILE A 223 -7.76 -5.18 -14.97
N THR A 224 -6.71 -4.40 -15.20
CA THR A 224 -6.62 -3.03 -14.65
C THR A 224 -7.80 -2.17 -15.09
N MET A 225 -8.15 -2.19 -16.38
CA MET A 225 -9.30 -1.43 -16.89
C MET A 225 -10.63 -1.89 -16.26
N MET A 226 -10.86 -3.20 -16.19
CA MET A 226 -12.06 -3.77 -15.56
C MET A 226 -12.15 -3.35 -14.09
N ALA A 227 -11.05 -3.41 -13.35
CA ALA A 227 -11.02 -3.03 -11.95
C ALA A 227 -11.28 -1.53 -11.74
N MET A 228 -10.79 -0.65 -12.62
CA MET A 228 -11.09 0.79 -12.55
C MET A 228 -12.57 1.08 -12.83
N ASN A 229 -13.19 0.39 -13.79
CA ASN A 229 -14.63 0.51 -14.04
C ASN A 229 -15.46 0.04 -12.84
N GLU A 230 -15.07 -1.08 -12.23
CA GLU A 230 -15.75 -1.62 -11.05
C GLU A 230 -15.60 -0.70 -9.83
N MET A 231 -14.40 -0.15 -9.63
CA MET A 231 -14.16 0.88 -8.62
C MET A 231 -15.09 2.09 -8.81
N ALA A 232 -15.23 2.60 -10.04
CA ALA A 232 -16.11 3.73 -10.33
C ALA A 232 -17.57 3.42 -9.96
N ARG A 233 -18.05 2.23 -10.32
CA ARG A 233 -19.39 1.75 -9.99
C ARG A 233 -19.61 1.65 -8.48
N LEU A 234 -18.63 1.10 -7.75
CA LEU A 234 -18.69 0.97 -6.29
C LEU A 234 -18.70 2.35 -5.62
N LEU A 235 -17.81 3.25 -6.02
CA LEU A 235 -17.82 4.63 -5.51
C LEU A 235 -19.14 5.34 -5.80
N GLU A 236 -19.72 5.19 -6.99
CA GLU A 236 -21.01 5.79 -7.33
C GLU A 236 -22.15 5.29 -6.43
N ASN A 237 -22.16 4.00 -6.11
CA ASN A 237 -23.11 3.43 -5.15
C ASN A 237 -22.92 3.99 -3.74
N GLY A 238 -21.67 4.29 -3.36
CA GLY A 238 -21.37 4.89 -2.06
C GLY A 238 -21.81 6.33 -1.95
N VAL A 239 -21.59 7.12 -2.99
CA VAL A 239 -22.12 8.49 -3.06
C VAL A 239 -23.64 8.52 -2.96
N LYS A 240 -24.33 7.53 -3.54
CA LYS A 240 -25.80 7.42 -3.47
C LYS A 240 -26.32 6.89 -2.13
N GLY A 241 -25.43 6.56 -1.17
CA GLY A 241 -25.81 6.03 0.13
C GLY A 241 -26.39 4.61 0.07
N THR A 242 -26.07 3.84 -0.97
CA THR A 242 -26.61 2.48 -1.17
C THR A 242 -25.75 1.37 -0.58
N PHE A 243 -24.64 1.71 0.09
CA PHE A 243 -23.89 0.72 0.87
C PHE A 243 -24.55 0.50 2.24
N MET A 244 -24.85 -0.77 2.55
CA MET A 244 -24.83 -1.22 3.93
C MET A 244 -23.40 -1.67 4.22
N PHE A 245 -22.61 -0.81 4.88
CA PHE A 245 -21.33 -1.22 5.44
C PHE A 245 -21.61 -1.93 6.77
N ASP A 246 -21.32 -3.23 6.84
CA ASP A 246 -21.13 -3.89 8.12
C ASP A 246 -19.75 -3.46 8.64
N GLY A 247 -19.68 -2.98 9.88
CA GLY A 247 -18.58 -2.14 10.40
C GLY A 247 -17.21 -2.80 10.56
N GLY A 248 -16.93 -3.91 9.88
CA GLY A 248 -15.64 -4.58 9.86
C GLY A 248 -15.12 -4.69 8.43
N SER A 249 -14.18 -3.81 8.05
CA SER A 249 -13.27 -3.94 6.90
C SER A 249 -13.86 -4.67 5.67
N SER A 250 -14.62 -3.95 4.85
CA SER A 250 -15.21 -4.51 3.63
C SER A 250 -14.24 -4.39 2.44
N TYR A 251 -13.52 -5.48 2.16
CA TYR A 251 -12.79 -5.65 0.91
C TYR A 251 -13.70 -6.28 -0.13
N VAL A 252 -13.73 -5.69 -1.33
CA VAL A 252 -14.38 -6.31 -2.49
C VAL A 252 -13.27 -6.97 -3.31
N GLU A 253 -13.16 -8.29 -3.21
CA GLU A 253 -12.30 -9.06 -4.12
C GLU A 253 -12.97 -9.06 -5.51
N VAL A 254 -12.36 -8.39 -6.48
CA VAL A 254 -12.79 -8.50 -7.88
C VAL A 254 -12.37 -9.88 -8.36
N ALA A 255 -13.35 -10.78 -8.52
CA ALA A 255 -13.13 -12.16 -8.92
C ALA A 255 -12.16 -12.24 -10.12
N LYS A 256 -11.19 -13.15 -10.04
CA LYS A 256 -10.30 -13.47 -11.17
C LYS A 256 -11.16 -13.70 -12.42
N PRO A 257 -10.78 -13.17 -13.60
CA PRO A 257 -11.49 -13.51 -14.83
C PRO A 257 -11.58 -15.03 -14.94
N PRO A 258 -12.71 -15.59 -15.40
CA PRO A 258 -12.83 -17.03 -15.59
C PRO A 258 -11.62 -17.49 -16.41
N ARG A 259 -10.89 -18.51 -15.91
CA ARG A 259 -9.86 -19.18 -16.70
C ARG A 259 -10.50 -19.45 -18.06
N GLU A 260 -9.94 -18.87 -19.12
CA GLU A 260 -10.25 -19.35 -20.46
C GLU A 260 -10.10 -20.86 -20.40
N LEU A 261 -11.18 -21.58 -20.70
CA LEU A 261 -11.15 -23.03 -20.81
C LEU A 261 -10.08 -23.29 -21.86
N ASP A 262 -8.94 -23.83 -21.42
CA ASP A 262 -7.89 -24.34 -22.30
C ASP A 262 -8.62 -25.14 -23.37
N GLY A 263 -8.58 -24.62 -24.60
CA GLY A 263 -9.32 -25.17 -25.71
C GLY A 263 -8.99 -26.64 -25.80
N ASP A 264 -10.01 -27.47 -25.68
CA ASP A 264 -9.91 -28.91 -25.89
C ASP A 264 -9.11 -29.15 -27.19
N ASP A 265 -8.01 -29.86 -27.01
CA ASP A 265 -7.29 -30.59 -28.05
C ASP A 265 -8.31 -31.41 -28.84
N GLN A 266 -8.80 -30.86 -29.95
CA GLN A 266 -9.47 -31.68 -30.96
C GLN A 266 -8.39 -32.37 -31.77
N SER A 267 -8.19 -33.63 -31.38
CA SER A 267 -7.66 -34.76 -32.13
C SER A 267 -7.67 -34.63 -33.65
#